data_AF-X8H419-F1
#
_entry.id   AF-X8H419-F1
#
_cell.length_a   1.000
_cell.length_b   1.000
_cell.length_c   1.000
_cell.angle_alpha   90.00
_cell.angle_beta   90.00
_cell.angle_gamma   90.00
#
_symmetry.space_group_name_H-M   'P 1'
#
loop_
_entity.id
_entity.type
_entity.pdbx_description
1 polymer ?
#
loop_
_entity_poly.entity_id
_entity_poly.type
_entity_poly.pdbx_seq_one_letter_code
_entity_poly.pdbx_strand_id
1 'polypeptide(L)'
;MFRGNIISVDTPDNHSIFMDLLRNELETMLNTLLLAELTELTEFLSYDKYDVSGYNTGNSRNGYYERSLHTIFDNIIVKIPHD
;
A
#
# COMPACT_ATOMS: atom_id res chain seq x y z
N MET A 1 10.70 30.12 -14.90
CA MET A 1 9.45 29.86 -15.66
C MET A 1 8.96 28.46 -15.29
N PHE A 2 7.98 28.36 -14.40
CA PHE A 2 7.34 27.08 -14.11
C PHE A 2 6.27 26.84 -15.18
N ARG A 3 6.55 25.91 -16.10
CA ARG A 3 5.55 25.37 -17.02
C ARG A 3 4.76 24.28 -16.28
N GLY A 4 4.00 24.70 -15.29
CA GLY A 4 2.93 23.88 -14.74
C GLY A 4 1.79 23.88 -15.74
N ASN A 5 1.47 22.71 -16.29
CA ASN A 5 0.28 22.53 -17.08
C ASN A 5 -0.90 22.69 -16.12
N ILE A 6 -1.49 23.89 -16.04
CA ILE A 6 -2.70 24.11 -15.24
C ILE A 6 -3.79 23.32 -15.97
N ILE A 7 -4.16 22.17 -15.40
CA ILE A 7 -5.31 21.40 -15.86
C ILE A 7 -6.49 22.36 -15.76
N SER A 8 -7.02 22.78 -16.91
CA SER A 8 -8.21 23.61 -17.02
C SER A 8 -9.33 22.90 -16.25
N VAL A 9 -9.78 23.48 -15.13
CA VAL A 9 -10.81 22.91 -14.24
C VAL A 9 -12.20 22.87 -14.89
N ASP A 10 -12.36 23.35 -16.13
CA ASP A 10 -13.63 23.40 -16.85
C ASP A 10 -13.82 22.33 -17.95
N THR A 11 -13.19 21.15 -17.83
CA THR A 11 -13.60 19.95 -18.57
C THR A 11 -14.56 19.11 -17.71
N PRO A 12 -15.65 18.55 -18.27
CA PRO A 12 -16.69 17.82 -17.52
C PRO A 12 -16.17 16.60 -16.73
N ASP A 13 -14.91 16.23 -16.94
CA ASP A 13 -14.29 15.00 -16.48
C ASP A 13 -13.33 15.24 -15.30
N ASN A 14 -13.11 16.49 -14.89
CA ASN A 14 -12.09 16.86 -13.90
C ASN A 14 -12.39 16.38 -12.49
N HIS A 15 -13.67 16.30 -12.13
CA HIS A 15 -14.07 15.72 -10.85
C HIS A 15 -13.70 14.23 -10.81
N SER A 16 -13.93 13.49 -11.90
CA SER A 16 -13.54 12.07 -11.99
C SER A 16 -12.02 11.91 -11.90
N ILE A 17 -11.27 12.71 -12.66
CA ILE A 17 -9.79 12.67 -12.65
C ILE A 17 -9.25 12.97 -11.25
N PHE A 18 -9.81 13.94 -10.55
CA PHE A 18 -9.40 14.28 -9.20
C PHE A 18 -9.71 13.16 -8.19
N MET A 19 -10.88 12.55 -8.28
CA MET A 19 -11.25 11.42 -7.41
C MET A 19 -10.36 10.20 -7.67
N ASP A 20 -10.05 9.90 -8.93
CA ASP A 20 -9.11 8.83 -9.29
C ASP A 20 -7.69 9.09 -8.77
N LEU A 21 -7.22 10.34 -8.84
CA LEU A 21 -5.93 10.71 -8.29
C LEU A 21 -5.89 10.47 -6.76
N LEU A 22 -6.93 10.89 -6.04
CA LEU A 22 -7.03 10.68 -4.59
C LEU A 22 -7.14 9.20 -4.23
N ARG A 23 -7.90 8.41 -5.01
CA ARG A 23 -8.01 6.96 -4.86
C ARG A 23 -6.63 6.30 -4.96
N ASN A 24 -5.87 6.63 -6.00
CA ASN A 24 -4.53 6.07 -6.23
C ASN A 24 -3.53 6.50 -5.16
N GLU A 25 -3.57 7.76 -4.73
CA GLU A 25 -2.68 8.25 -3.66
C GLU A 25 -3.02 7.57 -2.33
N LEU A 26 -4.30 7.43 -1.99
CA LEU A 26 -4.75 6.73 -0.79
C LEU A 26 -4.30 5.26 -0.79
N GLU A 27 -4.46 4.56 -1.91
CA GLU A 27 -3.99 3.17 -2.07
C GLU A 27 -2.47 3.08 -1.87
N THR A 28 -1.71 4.00 -2.47
CA THR A 28 -0.25 4.05 -2.38
C THR A 28 0.20 4.33 -0.94
N MET A 29 -0.41 5.30 -0.27
CA MET A 29 -0.10 5.66 1.12
C MET A 29 -0.34 4.48 2.07
N LEU A 30 -1.52 3.83 1.96
CA LEU A 30 -1.86 2.69 2.82
C LEU A 30 -0.95 1.50 2.57
N ASN A 31 -0.66 1.18 1.31
CA ASN A 31 0.27 0.10 0.99
C ASN A 31 1.69 0.39 1.47
N THR A 32 2.14 1.65 1.43
CA THR A 32 3.45 2.04 1.95
C THR A 32 3.51 1.90 3.47
N LEU A 33 2.47 2.34 4.18
CA LEU A 33 2.38 2.20 5.63
C LEU A 33 2.38 0.73 6.06
N LEU A 34 1.54 -0.09 5.42
CA LEU A 34 1.43 -1.52 5.72
C LEU A 34 2.72 -2.29 5.38
N LEU A 35 3.43 -1.89 4.32
CA LEU A 35 4.74 -2.47 3.99
C LEU A 35 5.80 -2.13 5.04
N ALA A 36 5.75 -0.92 5.61
CA ALA A 36 6.65 -0.55 6.71
C ALA A 36 6.39 -1.45 7.94
N GLU A 37 5.12 -1.66 8.31
CA GLU A 37 4.74 -2.59 9.38
C GLU A 37 5.22 -4.03 9.10
N LEU A 38 5.07 -4.54 7.86
CA LEU A 38 5.63 -5.84 7.47
C LEU A 38 7.15 -5.90 7.67
N THR A 39 7.85 -4.80 7.39
CA THR A 39 9.31 -4.72 7.53
C THR A 39 9.72 -4.75 9.01
N GLU A 40 9.00 -4.04 9.88
CA GLU A 40 9.22 -4.08 11.34
C GLU A 40 8.92 -5.48 11.93
N LEU A 41 7.81 -6.11 11.52
CA LEU A 41 7.49 -7.49 11.89
C LEU A 41 8.56 -8.48 11.39
N THR A 42 9.09 -8.23 10.19
CA THR A 42 10.20 -8.98 9.61
C THR A 42 11.44 -8.81 10.48
N GLU A 43 11.81 -7.60 10.90
CA GLU A 43 12.97 -7.35 11.77
C GLU A 43 12.83 -8.01 13.15
N PHE A 44 11.63 -8.03 13.73
CA PHE A 44 11.36 -8.67 15.03
C PHE A 44 11.79 -10.14 15.06
N LEU A 45 11.60 -10.87 13.95
CA LEU A 45 11.94 -12.29 13.87
C LEU A 45 13.46 -12.56 13.92
N SER A 46 14.32 -11.55 13.75
CA SER A 46 15.79 -11.65 13.95
C SER A 46 16.53 -12.67 13.08
N TYR A 47 15.93 -13.19 12.01
CA TYR A 47 16.57 -14.06 11.01
C TYR A 47 16.25 -13.58 9.59
N ASP A 48 17.04 -13.87 8.56
CA ASP A 48 16.75 -13.42 7.18
C ASP A 48 15.67 -14.26 6.48
N LYS A 49 15.10 -13.76 5.38
CA LYS A 49 14.10 -14.53 4.63
C LYS A 49 14.76 -15.81 4.11
N TYR A 50 14.18 -16.96 4.45
CA TYR A 50 14.71 -18.31 4.19
C TYR A 50 15.94 -18.72 5.02
N ASP A 51 16.28 -17.96 6.07
CA ASP A 51 17.32 -18.38 7.01
C ASP A 51 16.87 -19.63 7.79
N VAL A 52 17.76 -20.62 7.84
CA VAL A 52 17.58 -21.88 8.57
C VAL A 52 17.41 -21.66 10.07
N SER A 53 17.93 -20.55 10.60
CA SER A 53 17.74 -20.17 12.00
C SER A 53 16.27 -19.88 12.34
N GLY A 54 15.44 -19.58 11.34
CA GLY A 54 14.00 -19.39 11.48
C GLY A 54 13.18 -20.68 11.53
N TYR A 55 13.79 -21.86 11.43
CA TYR A 55 13.06 -23.14 11.42
C TYR A 55 12.64 -23.55 12.85
N ASN A 56 11.41 -24.04 12.99
CA ASN A 56 10.83 -24.49 14.27
C ASN A 56 10.74 -23.42 15.38
N THR A 57 10.80 -22.13 15.02
CA THR A 57 10.66 -21.00 15.96
C THR A 57 9.20 -20.73 16.37
N GLY A 58 8.23 -21.37 15.71
CA GLY A 58 6.80 -21.21 15.95
C GLY A 58 6.16 -20.04 15.20
N ASN A 59 6.95 -19.12 14.65
CA ASN A 59 6.49 -18.00 13.81
C ASN A 59 7.21 -18.06 12.47
N SER A 60 6.51 -17.85 11.36
CA SER A 60 7.06 -18.00 10.00
C SER A 60 6.60 -16.86 9.13
N ARG A 61 7.54 -16.07 8.59
CA ARG A 61 7.23 -14.95 7.70
C ARG A 61 6.27 -15.36 6.59
N ASN A 62 5.06 -14.85 6.63
CA ASN A 62 3.99 -15.32 5.76
C ASN A 62 3.55 -14.28 4.71
N GLY A 63 4.36 -13.24 4.52
CA GLY A 63 4.21 -12.27 3.44
C GLY A 63 3.02 -11.33 3.67
N TYR A 64 2.20 -11.14 2.64
CA TYR A 64 0.99 -10.33 2.72
C TYR A 64 -0.11 -10.97 1.90
N TYR A 65 -1.35 -10.63 2.21
CA TYR A 65 -2.50 -10.94 1.37
C TYR A 65 -3.18 -9.65 0.90
N GLU A 66 -3.79 -9.70 -0.28
CA GLU A 66 -4.51 -8.57 -0.83
C GLU A 66 -5.96 -8.54 -0.34
N ARG A 67 -6.46 -7.35 0.00
CA ARG A 67 -7.86 -7.11 0.35
C ARG A 67 -8.38 -5.88 -0.38
N SER A 68 -9.59 -5.99 -0.91
CA SER A 68 -10.33 -4.83 -1.42
C SER A 68 -11.01 -4.09 -0.27
N LEU A 69 -10.77 -2.79 -0.17
CA LEU A 69 -11.44 -1.90 0.78
C LEU A 69 -12.32 -0.92 0.01
N HIS A 70 -13.58 -0.82 0.43
CA HIS A 70 -14.51 0.15 -0.11
C HIS A 70 -14.28 1.52 0.55
N THR A 71 -14.03 2.55 -0.25
CA THR A 71 -13.79 3.92 0.23
C THR A 71 -14.77 4.89 -0.42
N ILE A 72 -14.76 6.15 0.04
CA ILE A 72 -15.52 7.24 -0.60
C ILE A 72 -15.02 7.57 -2.01
N PHE A 73 -13.82 7.11 -2.37
CA PHE A 73 -13.20 7.27 -3.68
C PHE A 73 -13.22 5.95 -4.45
N ASP A 74 -14.24 5.10 -4.30
CA ASP A 74 -14.29 3.72 -4.82
C ASP A 74 -13.34 2.72 -4.11
N ASN A 75 -13.24 1.52 -4.68
CA ASN A 75 -12.45 0.43 -4.12
C ASN A 75 -10.96 0.64 -4.35
N ILE A 76 -10.18 0.32 -3.32
CA ILE A 76 -8.72 0.24 -3.37
C ILE A 76 -8.26 -1.16 -2.98
N ILE A 77 -7.08 -1.56 -3.44
CA ILE A 77 -6.46 -2.84 -3.08
C ILE A 77 -5.31 -2.59 -2.11
N VAL A 78 -5.40 -3.17 -0.92
CA VAL A 78 -4.36 -3.07 0.10
C VAL A 78 -3.68 -4.41 0.36
N LYS A 79 -2.38 -4.37 0.62
CA LYS A 79 -1.52 -5.52 0.94
C LYS A 79 -1.36 -5.59 2.45
N ILE A 80 -2.16 -6.41 3.09
CA ILE A 80 -2.18 -6.56 4.54
C ILE A 80 -1.08 -7.55 4.95
N PRO A 81 -0.14 -7.16 5.81
CA PRO A 81 0.89 -8.05 6.34
C PRO A 81 0.26 -9.27 7.03
N HIS A 82 0.89 -10.41 6.87
CA HIS A 82 0.55 -11.63 7.58
C HIS A 82 1.79 -12.13 8.28
N ASP A 83 1.61 -12.46 9.55
CA ASP A 83 2.62 -13.01 10.45
C ASP A 83 3.24 -14.30 9.89
#